data_AF-A0A4U2ZVA9-F1
#
_entry.id   AF-A0A4U2ZVA9-F1
#
_cell.length_a   1.000
_cell.length_b   1.000
_cell.length_c   1.000
_cell.angle_alpha   90.00
_cell.angle_beta   90.00
_cell.angle_gamma   90.00
#
_symmetry.space_group_name_H-M   'P 1'
#
loop_
_entity.id
_entity.type
_entity.pdbx_description
1 polymer ?
#
loop_
_entity_poly.entity_id
_entity_poly.type
_entity_poly.pdbx_seq_one_letter_code
_entity_poly.pdbx_strand_id
1 'polypeptide(L)' 'MKQRPSEEEYAGNSGEYIRLVPDGEIIDILLAQEKQMTELMAALTESQYAYRYAEGKWTLKEVVGH' A
#
# COMPACT_ATOMS: atom_id res chain seq x y z
N MET A 1 14.52 9.75 -2.43
CA MET A 1 15.24 9.26 -1.24
C MET A 1 16.39 8.44 -1.77
N LYS A 2 17.63 8.94 -1.66
CA LYS A 2 18.77 8.34 -2.36
C LYS A 2 19.30 7.09 -1.65
N GLN A 3 18.96 6.90 -0.38
CA GLN A 3 19.39 5.76 0.44
C GLN A 3 18.29 5.40 1.46
N ARG A 4 18.17 4.10 1.77
CA ARG A 4 17.24 3.57 2.77
C ARG A 4 17.64 4.10 4.17
N PRO A 5 16.68 4.48 5.04
CA PRO A 5 16.98 4.93 6.40
C PRO A 5 17.79 3.91 7.21
N SER A 6 18.68 4.40 8.06
CA SER A 6 19.29 3.62 9.13
C SER A 6 18.28 3.38 10.27
N GLU A 7 18.57 2.40 11.13
CA GLU A 7 17.70 2.08 12.28
C GLU A 7 17.59 3.22 13.30
N GLU A 8 18.52 4.18 13.27
CA GLU A 8 18.54 5.35 14.16
C GLU A 8 17.60 6.47 13.64
N GLU A 9 17.19 6.40 12.37
CA GLU A 9 16.36 7.41 11.70
C GLU A 9 14.84 7.14 11.84
N TYR A 10 14.44 6.02 12.43
CA TYR A 10 13.04 5.69 12.66
C TYR A 10 12.80 5.02 14.01
N ALA A 11 11.60 5.20 14.56
CA ALA A 11 11.24 4.66 15.87
C ALA A 11 10.47 3.33 15.74
N GLY A 12 10.69 2.45 16.72
CA GLY A 12 9.91 1.23 16.88
C GLY A 12 9.97 0.29 15.67
N ASN A 13 8.83 -0.30 15.33
CA ASN A 13 8.77 -1.39 14.37
C ASN A 13 8.72 -0.94 12.89
N SER A 14 8.92 0.36 12.61
CA SER A 14 8.91 0.89 11.23
C SER A 14 9.94 0.20 10.32
N GLY A 15 11.05 -0.29 10.90
CA GLY A 15 12.08 -1.02 10.17
C GLY A 15 11.57 -2.27 9.46
N GLU A 16 10.55 -2.95 10.01
CA GLU A 16 9.95 -4.12 9.37
C GLU A 16 9.34 -3.76 8.01
N TYR A 17 8.62 -2.64 7.94
CA TYR A 17 8.01 -2.16 6.70
C TYR A 17 9.04 -1.55 5.74
N ILE A 18 10.04 -0.82 6.26
CA ILE A 18 11.12 -0.23 5.45
C ILE A 18 11.92 -1.32 4.72
N ARG A 19 12.10 -2.49 5.35
CA ARG A 19 12.77 -3.65 4.73
C ARG A 19 11.97 -4.31 3.60
N LEU A 20 10.65 -4.10 3.53
CA LEU A 20 9.81 -4.63 2.45
C LEU A 20 9.93 -3.83 1.15
N VAL A 21 10.43 -2.59 1.22
CA VAL A 21 10.61 -1.75 0.03
C VAL A 21 11.78 -2.29 -0.78
N PRO A 22 11.61 -2.62 -2.08
CA PRO A 22 12.70 -3.07 -2.94
C PRO A 22 13.83 -2.04 -3.06
N ASP A 23 15.01 -2.47 -3.50
CA ASP A 23 16.10 -1.55 -3.81
C ASP A 23 15.79 -0.76 -5.10
N GLY A 24 16.04 0.55 -5.08
CA GLY A 24 15.81 1.45 -6.22
C GLY A 24 15.54 2.90 -5.81
N GLU A 25 15.29 3.76 -6.79
CA GLU A 25 14.87 5.14 -6.54
C GLU A 25 13.43 5.15 -6.02
N ILE A 26 13.22 5.70 -4.81
CA ILE A 26 11.93 5.63 -4.13
C ILE A 26 10.77 6.21 -4.94
N ILE A 27 11.02 7.25 -5.74
CA ILE A 27 9.98 7.90 -6.53
C ILE A 27 9.51 6.97 -7.64
N ASP A 28 10.42 6.24 -8.29
CA ASP A 28 10.08 5.27 -9.32
C ASP A 28 9.30 4.09 -8.73
N ILE A 29 9.68 3.64 -7.52
CA ILE A 29 8.95 2.59 -6.79
C ILE A 29 7.51 3.05 -6.47
N LEU A 30 7.35 4.28 -5.97
CA LEU A 30 6.03 4.84 -5.64
C LEU A 30 5.15 4.97 -6.89
N LEU A 31 5.71 5.47 -8.00
CA LEU A 31 4.98 5.58 -9.28
C LEU A 31 4.57 4.19 -9.82
N ALA A 32 5.44 3.19 -9.69
CA ALA A 32 5.10 1.82 -10.08
C ALA A 32 3.98 1.24 -9.20
N GLN A 33 4.03 1.46 -7.88
CA GLN A 33 2.99 1.01 -6.95
C GLN A 33 1.65 1.71 -7.18
N GLU A 34 1.65 3.02 -7.46
CA GLU A 34 0.45 3.76 -7.83
C GLU A 34 -0.24 3.16 -9.07
N LYS A 35 0.55 2.87 -10.11
CA LYS A 35 0.06 2.23 -11.33
C LYS A 35 -0.53 0.85 -11.05
N GLN A 36 0.18 0.02 -10.30
CA GLN A 36 -0.27 -1.33 -9.94
C GLN A 36 -1.57 -1.30 -9.12
N MET A 37 -1.67 -0.38 -8.16
CA MET A 37 -2.88 -0.22 -7.35
C MET A 37 -4.06 0.22 -8.21
N THR A 38 -3.85 1.20 -9.10
CA THR A 38 -4.89 1.69 -10.01
C THR A 38 -5.37 0.60 -10.96
N GLU A 39 -4.46 -0.22 -11.51
CA GLU A 39 -4.80 -1.36 -12.36
C GLU A 39 -5.59 -2.45 -11.61
N LEU A 40 -5.18 -2.78 -10.38
CA LEU A 40 -5.90 -3.72 -9.53
C LEU A 40 -7.32 -3.24 -9.25
N MET A 41 -7.49 -1.96 -8.91
CA MET A 41 -8.78 -1.36 -8.67
C MET A 41 -9.64 -1.36 -9.94
N ALA A 42 -9.09 -0.95 -11.08
CA ALA A 42 -9.83 -0.93 -12.34
C ALA A 42 -10.36 -2.31 -12.78
N ALA A 43 -9.73 -3.40 -12.33
CA ALA A 43 -10.14 -4.76 -12.65
C ALA A 43 -11.32 -5.30 -11.82
N LEU A 44 -11.74 -4.59 -10.76
CA LEU A 44 -12.77 -5.08 -9.83
C LEU A 44 -14.18 -4.68 -10.26
N THR A 45 -15.14 -5.58 -10.02
CA THR A 45 -16.57 -5.29 -10.19
C THR A 45 -17.13 -4.52 -9.01
N GLU A 46 -18.27 -3.85 -9.20
CA GLU A 46 -19.00 -3.18 -8.10
C GLU A 46 -19.33 -4.12 -6.93
N SER A 47 -19.66 -5.39 -7.21
CA SER A 47 -19.93 -6.37 -6.16
C SER A 47 -18.68 -6.73 -5.35
N GLN A 48 -17.50 -6.76 -5.97
CA GLN A 48 -16.23 -6.96 -5.27
C GLN A 48 -15.87 -5.72 -4.43
N TYR A 49 -16.12 -4.52 -4.94
CA TYR A 49 -15.93 -3.28 -4.18
C TYR A 49 -16.82 -3.19 -2.94
N ALA A 50 -18.07 -3.65 -3.04
CA ALA A 50 -19.04 -3.64 -1.95
C ALA A 50 -18.90 -4.83 -0.96
N TYR A 51 -17.97 -5.76 -1.22
CA TYR A 51 -17.80 -6.94 -0.37
C TYR A 51 -17.13 -6.59 0.97
N ARG A 52 -17.64 -7.17 2.06
CA ARG A 52 -17.02 -7.22 3.39
C ARG A 52 -17.09 -8.66 3.93
N TYR A 53 -16.02 -9.13 4.56
CA TYR A 53 -15.92 -10.53 4.96
C TYR A 53 -16.64 -10.87 6.27
N ALA A 54 -17.02 -9.86 7.06
CA ALA A 54 -17.78 -10.03 8.29
C ALA A 54 -18.57 -8.76 8.62
N GLU A 55 -19.56 -8.90 9.51
CA GLU A 55 -20.29 -7.76 10.08
C GLU A 55 -19.33 -6.79 10.80
N GLY A 56 -19.57 -5.49 10.64
CA GLY A 56 -18.72 -4.43 11.22
C GLY A 56 -17.36 -4.24 10.55
N LYS A 57 -17.02 -5.00 9.50
CA LYS A 57 -15.80 -4.78 8.71
C LYS A 57 -16.09 -3.88 7.51
N TRP A 58 -15.10 -3.05 7.17
CA TRP A 58 -15.16 -2.21 6.00
C TRP A 58 -15.21 -3.04 4.72
N THR A 59 -15.99 -2.54 3.79
CA THR A 59 -15.92 -2.92 2.39
C THR A 59 -14.61 -2.46 1.78
N LEU A 60 -14.21 -3.05 0.66
CA LEU A 60 -13.01 -2.60 -0.05
C LEU A 60 -13.12 -1.12 -0.46
N LYS A 61 -14.32 -0.67 -0.85
CA LYS A 61 -14.59 0.73 -1.20
C LYS A 61 -14.36 1.69 -0.04
N GLU A 62 -14.74 1.30 1.18
CA GLU A 62 -14.50 2.10 2.38
C GLU A 62 -13.01 2.14 2.75
N VAL A 63 -12.28 1.02 2.59
CA VAL A 63 -10.82 0.98 2.82
C VAL A 63 -10.08 1.92 1.87
N VAL A 64 -10.43 1.91 0.58
CA VAL A 64 -9.77 2.76 -0.43
C VAL A 64 -10.11 4.24 -0.25
N GLY A 65 -11.28 4.56 0.30
CA GLY A 65 -11.72 5.94 0.54
C GLY A 65 -11.23 6.57 1.86
N HIS A 66 -10.48 5.82 2.69
CA HIS A 66 -9.97 6.28 3.98
C HIS A 66 -8.63 7.02 3.85
#